data_AF-A0A133YWI5-F1
#
_entry.id   AF-A0A133YWI5-F1
#
_cell.length_a   1.000
_cell.length_b   1.000
_cell.length_c   1.000
_cell.angle_alpha   90.00
_cell.angle_beta   90.00
_cell.angle_gamma   90.00
#
_symmetry.space_group_name_H-M   'P 1'
#
loop_
_entity.id
_entity.type
_entity.pdbx_description
1 polymer ?
#
loop_
_entity_poly.entity_id
_entity_poly.type
_entity_poly.pdbx_seq_one_letter_code
_entity_poly.pdbx_strand_id
1 'polypeptide(L)'
;MNKKLKFTLLGAIVLGAFLAKDNVKSLAATNAYENGIFYDENKKPANWWYDDGKAWYFFKNGKKLTGEGIDSNGKHQFKNGKYLQGYLNNLFYADGNLANWWYDDGNAWYYFKDGKKLTGYAVDGNGKRYFVNGKY
;
A
#
# COMPACT_ATOMS: atom_id res chain seq x y z
N MET A 1 39.54 -45.41 35.44
CA MET A 1 39.16 -45.29 34.01
C MET A 1 38.38 -43.99 33.83
N ASN A 2 38.92 -43.04 33.05
CA ASN A 2 38.32 -41.78 32.53
C ASN A 2 37.72 -40.77 33.53
N LYS A 3 37.76 -39.44 33.38
CA LYS A 3 38.55 -38.41 32.67
C LYS A 3 38.01 -37.11 33.31
N LYS A 4 38.85 -36.12 33.65
CA LYS A 4 38.35 -34.81 34.12
C LYS A 4 37.59 -34.12 32.97
N LEU A 5 36.40 -33.57 33.23
CA LEU A 5 35.84 -32.45 32.45
C LEU A 5 34.85 -31.62 33.29
N LYS A 6 35.12 -30.31 33.36
CA LYS A 6 34.35 -29.26 34.05
C LYS A 6 33.03 -29.00 33.35
N PHE A 7 31.98 -28.58 34.07
CA PHE A 7 30.95 -27.68 33.53
C PHE A 7 30.29 -26.84 34.62
N THR A 8 29.85 -25.67 34.18
CA THR A 8 29.81 -24.39 34.87
C THR A 8 28.38 -24.01 35.29
N LEU A 9 28.28 -23.19 36.33
CA LEU A 9 27.12 -22.41 36.81
C LEU A 9 25.91 -22.34 35.86
N LEU A 10 24.88 -23.15 36.08
CA LEU A 10 23.54 -22.96 35.50
C LEU A 10 22.49 -23.32 36.55
N GLY A 11 21.90 -22.31 37.17
CA GLY A 11 20.89 -22.53 38.20
C GLY A 11 20.28 -21.27 38.80
N ALA A 12 20.16 -20.20 38.02
CA ALA A 12 19.36 -19.03 38.38
C ALA A 12 18.65 -18.44 37.14
N ILE A 13 18.09 -19.31 36.30
CA ILE A 13 17.15 -18.93 35.24
C ILE A 13 15.74 -19.02 35.83
N VAL A 14 15.35 -18.09 36.70
CA VAL A 14 13.92 -17.92 37.04
C VAL A 14 13.51 -16.45 37.19
N LEU A 15 14.40 -15.51 37.51
CA LEU A 15 13.98 -14.15 37.89
C LEU A 15 14.19 -13.04 36.84
N GLY A 16 14.55 -13.39 35.60
CA GLY A 16 14.65 -12.43 34.48
C GLY A 16 13.45 -12.42 33.53
N ALA A 17 12.64 -13.48 33.53
CA ALA A 17 11.56 -13.66 32.55
C ALA A 17 10.23 -12.99 32.94
N PHE A 18 10.12 -12.44 34.15
CA PHE A 18 8.88 -11.83 34.65
C PHE A 18 8.80 -10.30 34.48
N LEU A 19 9.89 -9.63 34.08
CA LEU A 19 9.88 -8.17 33.86
C LEU A 19 9.79 -7.75 32.38
N ALA A 20 9.73 -8.72 31.46
CA ALA A 20 9.58 -8.44 30.03
C ALA A 20 8.12 -8.51 29.53
N LYS A 21 7.13 -8.73 30.42
CA LYS A 21 5.73 -8.89 30.00
C LYS A 21 4.89 -7.62 29.97
N ASP A 22 5.35 -6.54 30.60
CA ASP A 22 4.57 -5.29 30.67
C ASP A 22 5.19 -4.10 29.91
N ASN A 23 6.29 -4.31 29.19
CA ASN A 23 6.95 -3.25 28.41
C ASN A 23 7.38 -3.63 26.98
N VAL A 24 6.94 -4.77 26.44
CA VAL A 24 6.79 -4.87 24.99
C VAL A 24 5.47 -4.15 24.66
N LYS A 25 5.45 -2.83 24.88
CA LYS A 25 4.67 -1.97 23.97
C LYS A 25 5.11 -2.43 22.60
N SER A 26 4.18 -2.99 21.84
CA SER A 26 4.38 -3.19 20.42
C SER A 26 5.13 -1.97 19.90
N LEU A 27 6.35 -2.17 19.42
CA LEU A 27 7.10 -1.16 18.69
C LEU A 27 6.44 -0.90 17.33
N ALA A 28 5.11 -1.03 17.24
CA ALA A 28 4.30 -0.36 16.27
C ALA A 28 4.48 1.11 16.62
N ALA A 29 5.41 1.76 15.92
CA ALA A 29 5.54 3.20 15.94
C ALA A 29 4.12 3.77 15.87
N THR A 30 3.65 4.35 16.98
CA THR A 30 2.48 5.20 16.96
C THR A 30 2.91 6.41 16.15
N ASN A 31 2.95 6.25 14.82
CA ASN A 31 3.15 7.32 13.88
C ASN A 31 1.98 8.27 14.14
N ALA A 32 2.29 9.34 14.87
CA ALA A 32 1.30 10.11 15.57
C ALA A 32 0.81 11.20 14.64
N TYR A 33 -0.49 11.17 14.35
CA TYR A 33 -1.13 12.36 13.83
C TYR A 33 -1.04 13.46 14.90
N GLU A 34 -0.40 14.57 14.56
CA GLU A 34 -0.45 15.79 15.36
C GLU A 34 -1.15 16.86 14.53
N ASN A 35 -2.27 17.39 15.02
CA ASN A 35 -3.08 18.39 14.32
C ASN A 35 -3.45 18.01 12.86
N GLY A 36 -3.69 16.72 12.61
CA GLY A 36 -4.05 16.20 11.29
C GLY A 36 -2.88 16.05 10.31
N ILE A 37 -1.64 16.22 10.79
CA ILE A 37 -0.41 15.94 10.04
C ILE A 37 0.19 14.65 10.57
N PHE A 38 0.49 13.73 9.68
CA PHE A 38 1.17 12.48 9.97
C PHE A 38 2.68 12.66 9.86
N TYR A 39 3.38 12.26 10.91
CA TYR A 39 4.83 12.36 11.01
C TYR A 39 5.49 10.99 10.90
N ASP A 40 6.66 10.97 10.26
CA ASP A 40 7.53 9.81 10.21
C ASP A 40 8.29 9.60 11.55
N GLU A 41 9.08 8.54 11.62
CA GLU A 41 9.90 8.19 12.79
C GLU A 41 10.93 9.27 13.17
N ASN A 42 11.24 10.20 12.25
CA ASN A 42 12.17 11.31 12.44
C ASN A 42 11.44 12.62 12.79
N LYS A 43 10.13 12.57 13.10
CA LYS A 43 9.28 13.73 13.37
C LYS A 43 9.22 14.73 12.21
N LYS A 44 9.34 14.27 10.97
CA LYS A 44 9.10 15.07 9.77
C LYS A 44 7.74 14.72 9.18
N PRO A 45 7.01 15.69 8.58
CA PRO A 45 5.78 15.37 7.86
C PRO A 45 6.05 14.31 6.80
N ALA A 46 5.25 13.24 6.80
CA ALA A 46 5.45 12.12 5.89
C ALA A 46 5.30 12.50 4.42
N ASN A 47 6.20 11.99 3.58
CA ASN A 47 6.23 12.27 2.14
C ASN A 47 6.36 10.98 1.30
N TRP A 48 5.84 9.87 1.81
CA TRP A 48 5.95 8.56 1.18
C TRP A 48 4.83 7.62 1.61
N TRP A 49 4.95 6.34 1.28
CA TRP A 49 4.16 5.26 1.83
C TRP A 49 4.48 5.02 3.31
N TYR A 50 3.47 5.11 4.16
CA TYR A 50 3.55 4.76 5.58
C TYR A 50 2.31 4.01 6.03
N ASP A 51 2.49 3.11 6.99
CA ASP A 51 1.38 2.54 7.76
C ASP A 51 0.98 3.51 8.87
N ASP A 52 -0.28 3.96 8.85
CA ASP A 52 -0.82 4.88 9.85
C ASP A 52 -1.53 4.18 11.02
N GLY A 53 -1.36 2.85 11.12
CA GLY A 53 -2.00 1.99 12.10
C GLY A 53 -3.36 1.46 11.63
N LYS A 54 -3.90 1.94 10.51
CA LYS A 54 -5.10 1.36 9.86
C LYS A 54 -4.74 0.63 8.58
N ALA A 55 -3.88 1.23 7.76
CA ALA A 55 -3.36 0.64 6.53
C ALA A 55 -2.17 1.47 6.01
N TRP A 56 -1.58 1.01 4.91
CA TRP A 56 -0.59 1.77 4.14
C TRP A 56 -1.22 2.90 3.33
N TYR A 57 -0.73 4.12 3.48
CA TYR A 57 -1.17 5.27 2.69
C TYR A 57 0.03 6.03 2.15
N PHE A 58 -0.11 6.61 0.95
CA PHE A 58 0.83 7.54 0.38
C PHE A 58 0.55 8.94 0.92
N PHE A 59 1.56 9.55 1.55
CA PHE A 59 1.49 10.86 2.13
C PHE A 59 2.30 11.88 1.33
N LYS A 60 1.86 13.13 1.36
CA LYS A 60 2.61 14.30 0.91
C LYS A 60 2.41 15.41 1.91
N ASN A 61 3.51 15.96 2.44
CA ASN A 61 3.50 16.97 3.51
C ASN A 61 2.65 16.52 4.73
N GLY A 62 2.76 15.24 5.09
CA GLY A 62 2.06 14.60 6.21
C GLY A 62 0.55 14.45 6.03
N LYS A 63 0.00 14.70 4.84
CA LYS A 63 -1.41 14.42 4.52
C LYS A 63 -1.53 13.30 3.50
N LYS A 64 -2.55 12.46 3.62
CA LYS A 64 -2.87 11.43 2.63
C LYS A 64 -3.10 12.09 1.28
N LEU A 65 -2.33 11.70 0.27
CA LEU A 65 -2.33 12.37 -1.01
C LEU A 65 -3.65 12.14 -1.76
N THR A 66 -4.22 13.21 -2.30
CA THR A 66 -5.22 13.15 -3.37
C THR A 66 -4.68 13.97 -4.54
N GLY A 67 -4.64 13.39 -5.73
CA GLY A 67 -3.98 13.96 -6.91
C GLY A 67 -2.70 13.20 -7.30
N GLU A 68 -1.83 13.86 -8.06
CA GLU A 68 -0.63 13.25 -8.64
C GLU A 68 0.50 13.09 -7.60
N GLY A 69 1.08 11.88 -7.55
CA GLY A 69 2.25 11.54 -6.74
C GLY A 69 3.24 10.69 -7.54
N ILE A 70 4.47 10.61 -7.07
CA ILE A 70 5.53 9.77 -7.65
C ILE A 70 6.03 8.85 -6.55
N ASP A 71 6.01 7.55 -6.81
CA ASP A 71 6.68 6.55 -5.98
C ASP A 71 7.73 5.77 -6.78
N SER A 72 8.21 4.64 -6.25
CA SER A 72 9.20 3.80 -6.92
C SER A 72 8.74 3.22 -8.25
N ASN A 73 7.43 3.12 -8.47
CA ASN A 73 6.82 2.58 -9.70
C ASN A 73 6.47 3.68 -10.71
N GLY A 74 6.78 4.94 -10.37
CA GLY A 74 6.60 6.09 -11.23
C GLY A 74 5.44 6.98 -10.79
N LYS A 75 4.83 7.63 -11.78
CA LYS A 75 3.84 8.68 -11.55
C LYS A 75 2.43 8.10 -11.55
N HIS A 76 1.68 8.35 -10.49
CA HIS A 76 0.35 7.80 -10.29
C HIS A 76 -0.64 8.85 -9.77
N GLN A 77 -1.92 8.62 -10.01
CA GLN A 77 -3.00 9.34 -9.35
C GLN A 77 -3.37 8.65 -8.04
N PHE A 78 -3.62 9.46 -7.00
CA PHE A 78 -4.00 9.00 -5.69
C PHE A 78 -5.34 9.59 -5.25
N LYS A 79 -6.05 8.86 -4.41
CA LYS A 79 -7.24 9.32 -3.70
C LYS A 79 -7.15 8.88 -2.24
N ASN A 80 -7.13 9.85 -1.33
CA ASN A 80 -6.99 9.61 0.10
C ASN A 80 -5.83 8.66 0.46
N GLY A 81 -4.67 8.86 -0.17
CA GLY A 81 -3.43 8.12 0.06
C GLY A 81 -3.45 6.69 -0.49
N LYS A 82 -4.46 6.29 -1.26
CA LYS A 82 -4.44 5.04 -2.03
C LYS A 82 -4.28 5.37 -3.49
N TYR A 83 -3.75 4.44 -4.28
CA TYR A 83 -3.82 4.55 -5.72
C TYR A 83 -5.28 4.74 -6.15
N LEU A 84 -5.49 5.63 -7.11
CA LEU A 84 -6.82 5.93 -7.62
C LEU A 84 -7.38 4.70 -8.37
N GLN A 85 -8.53 4.24 -7.90
CA GLN A 85 -9.42 3.32 -8.63
C GLN A 85 -10.70 4.09 -8.96
N GLY A 86 -11.04 4.16 -10.24
CA GLY A 86 -12.27 4.82 -10.71
C GLY A 86 -12.04 6.04 -11.60
N TYR A 87 -13.09 6.82 -11.79
CA TYR A 87 -13.10 7.94 -12.72
C TYR A 87 -12.46 9.21 -12.15
N LEU A 88 -11.64 9.86 -12.98
CA LEU A 88 -11.16 11.23 -12.82
C LEU A 88 -11.19 11.89 -14.21
N ASN A 89 -11.91 13.01 -14.34
CA ASN A 89 -12.03 13.75 -15.61
C ASN A 89 -12.46 12.87 -16.80
N ASN A 90 -13.47 12.02 -16.60
CA ASN A 90 -13.99 11.06 -17.59
C ASN A 90 -13.00 9.99 -18.07
N LEU A 91 -11.84 9.86 -17.42
CA LEU A 91 -10.89 8.78 -17.65
C LEU A 91 -10.93 7.84 -16.45
N PHE A 92 -10.99 6.54 -16.73
CA PHE A 92 -10.96 5.50 -15.71
C PHE A 92 -9.51 5.16 -15.37
N TYR A 93 -9.23 5.17 -14.08
CA TYR A 93 -7.94 4.79 -13.53
C TYR A 93 -8.06 3.47 -12.79
N ALA A 94 -7.04 2.64 -12.94
CA ALA A 94 -6.82 1.44 -12.16
C ALA A 94 -5.40 1.46 -11.61
N ASP A 95 -5.28 1.17 -10.31
CA ASP A 95 -4.00 1.24 -9.59
C ASP A 95 -3.24 2.57 -9.85
N GLY A 96 -3.99 3.67 -9.91
CA GLY A 96 -3.45 5.01 -10.09
C GLY A 96 -2.99 5.33 -11.51
N ASN A 97 -3.17 4.43 -12.47
CA ASN A 97 -2.78 4.59 -13.87
C ASN A 97 -4.01 4.57 -14.78
N LEU A 98 -3.90 5.12 -16.00
CA LEU A 98 -4.97 4.98 -16.99
C LEU A 98 -5.21 3.50 -17.30
N ALA A 99 -6.46 3.08 -17.21
CA ALA A 99 -6.83 1.70 -17.43
C ALA A 99 -6.61 1.28 -18.89
N ASN A 100 -5.94 0.14 -19.07
CA ASN A 100 -5.59 -0.43 -20.38
C ASN A 100 -5.96 -1.92 -20.46
N TRP A 101 -7.03 -2.31 -19.75
CA TRP A 101 -7.49 -3.69 -19.68
C TRP A 101 -8.97 -3.77 -19.27
N TRP A 102 -9.45 -4.98 -19.00
CA TRP A 102 -10.73 -5.24 -18.35
C TRP A 102 -10.75 -4.73 -16.90
N TYR A 103 -11.73 -3.88 -16.59
CA TYR A 103 -12.02 -3.44 -15.22
C TYR A 103 -13.52 -3.32 -15.01
N ASP A 104 -13.94 -3.54 -13.76
CA ASP A 104 -15.28 -3.18 -13.30
C ASP A 104 -15.30 -1.70 -12.92
N ASP A 105 -16.19 -0.93 -13.56
CA ASP A 105 -16.34 0.51 -13.31
C ASP A 105 -17.36 0.85 -12.21
N GLY A 106 -17.93 -0.16 -11.56
CA GLY A 106 -19.01 -0.07 -10.59
C GLY A 106 -20.39 -0.38 -11.17
N ASN A 107 -20.53 -0.43 -12.51
CA ASN A 107 -21.76 -0.86 -13.17
C ASN A 107 -21.60 -2.23 -13.83
N ALA A 108 -20.49 -2.46 -14.53
CA ALA A 108 -20.15 -3.73 -15.15
C ALA A 108 -18.66 -3.77 -15.53
N TRP A 109 -18.23 -4.92 -16.03
CA TRP A 109 -16.94 -5.07 -16.69
C TRP A 109 -16.93 -4.43 -18.08
N TYR A 110 -15.88 -3.65 -18.33
CA TYR A 110 -15.59 -3.04 -19.64
C TYR A 110 -14.10 -3.14 -19.93
N TYR A 111 -13.75 -3.25 -21.21
CA TYR A 111 -12.38 -3.12 -21.66
C TYR A 111 -12.04 -1.65 -21.89
N PHE A 112 -10.99 -1.20 -21.22
CA PHE A 112 -10.47 0.16 -21.30
C PHE A 112 -9.19 0.21 -22.12
N LYS A 113 -8.99 1.33 -22.80
CA LYS A 113 -7.71 1.73 -23.39
C LYS A 113 -7.52 3.22 -23.14
N ASP A 114 -6.35 3.59 -22.62
CA ASP A 114 -6.02 4.95 -22.21
C ASP A 114 -7.11 5.56 -21.29
N GLY A 115 -7.67 4.74 -20.40
CA GLY A 115 -8.72 5.10 -19.46
C GLY A 115 -10.12 5.30 -20.07
N LYS A 116 -10.32 5.02 -21.35
CA LYS A 116 -11.63 5.11 -22.01
C LYS A 116 -12.15 3.72 -22.37
N LYS A 117 -13.47 3.52 -22.28
CA LYS A 117 -14.11 2.30 -22.79
C LYS A 117 -13.81 2.19 -24.29
N LEU A 118 -13.18 1.09 -24.69
CA LEU A 118 -12.66 0.96 -26.04
C LEU A 118 -13.81 0.82 -27.05
N THR A 119 -13.76 1.60 -28.13
CA THR A 119 -14.45 1.27 -29.38
C THR A 119 -13.40 1.08 -30.46
N GLY A 120 -13.26 -0.13 -30.98
CA GLY A 120 -12.18 -0.49 -31.89
C GLY A 120 -11.56 -1.86 -31.60
N TYR A 121 -10.50 -2.19 -32.33
CA TYR A 121 -9.80 -3.47 -32.15
C TYR A 121 -8.82 -3.45 -30.97
N ALA A 122 -8.82 -4.52 -30.17
CA ALA A 122 -7.76 -4.84 -29.21
C ALA A 122 -7.58 -6.34 -29.07
N VAL A 123 -6.52 -6.74 -28.36
CA VAL A 123 -6.24 -8.13 -28.00
C VAL A 123 -6.43 -8.26 -26.50
N ASP A 124 -7.25 -9.21 -26.10
CA ASP A 124 -7.36 -9.64 -24.71
C ASP A 124 -6.98 -11.12 -24.56
N GLY A 125 -7.28 -11.73 -23.40
CA GLY A 125 -6.99 -13.14 -23.16
C GLY A 125 -7.65 -14.12 -24.15
N ASN A 126 -8.67 -13.68 -24.89
CA ASN A 126 -9.41 -14.48 -25.87
C ASN A 126 -9.04 -14.14 -27.33
N GLY A 127 -7.96 -13.38 -27.53
CA GLY A 127 -7.44 -12.99 -28.84
C GLY A 127 -7.94 -11.62 -29.32
N LYS A 128 -7.82 -11.37 -30.64
CA LYS A 128 -8.22 -10.10 -31.25
C LYS A 128 -9.73 -10.00 -31.36
N ARG A 129 -10.32 -8.92 -30.83
CA ARG A 129 -11.76 -8.64 -30.88
C ARG A 129 -12.00 -7.18 -31.27
N TYR A 130 -13.20 -6.91 -31.79
CA TYR A 130 -13.68 -5.54 -32.00
C TYR A 130 -14.62 -5.18 -30.86
N PHE A 131 -14.27 -4.16 -30.10
CA PHE A 131 -15.04 -3.70 -28.96
C PHE A 131 -15.95 -2.54 -29.39
N VAL A 132 -17.14 -2.48 -28.80
CA VAL A 132 -18.08 -1.36 -28.86
C VAL A 132 -18.34 -0.92 -27.42
N ASN A 133 -17.92 0.30 -27.08
CA ASN A 133 -18.05 0.84 -25.73
C ASN A 133 -17.55 -0.12 -24.62
N GLY A 134 -16.40 -0.75 -24.87
CA GLY A 134 -15.72 -1.66 -23.96
C GLY A 134 -16.30 -3.07 -23.90
N LYS A 135 -17.18 -3.47 -24.81
CA LYS A 135 -17.75 -4.83 -24.88
C LYS A 135 -17.59 -5.45 -26.27
N TYR A 136 -17.49 -6.78 -26.36
CA TYR A 136 -17.53 -7.54 -27.62
C TYR A 136 -18.32 -8.84 -27.46
#